data_AF-A0A329KEK2-F1
#
_entry.id   AF-A0A329KEK2-F1
#
_cell.length_a   1.000
_cell.length_b   1.000
_cell.length_c   1.000
_cell.angle_alpha   90.00
_cell.angle_beta   90.00
_cell.angle_gamma   90.00
#
_symmetry.space_group_name_H-M   'P 1'
#
loop_
_entity.id
_entity.type
_entity.pdbx_description
1 polymer ?
#
loop_
_entity_poly.entity_id
_entity_poly.type
_entity_poly.pdbx_seq_one_letter_code
_entity_poly.pdbx_strand_id
1 'polypeptide(L)'
;VAGGESLSDAEVATLGCALCDAQVRDILYALAVGESAGEAESLWALLARTLPPPWRVEALVLLAFSAYARGDGPLAGVSLAEALRCDPDHRMAVMLDTALQSGLRPDDIRDLALTGYRLAKQFGVRLPARRPFGRRVG
;
A
#
# COMPACT_ATOMS: atom_id res chain seq x y z
N VAL A 1 -4.84 -11.51 -5.71
CA VAL A 1 -6.02 -12.13 -6.38
C VAL A 1 -5.99 -11.70 -7.84
N ALA A 2 -5.54 -12.59 -8.73
CA ALA A 2 -5.48 -12.36 -10.17
C ALA A 2 -6.07 -13.53 -10.99
N GLY A 3 -6.70 -14.50 -10.30
CA GLY A 3 -7.21 -15.74 -10.92
C GLY A 3 -8.68 -16.06 -10.64
N GLY A 4 -9.45 -15.14 -10.05
CA GLY A 4 -10.88 -15.38 -9.77
C GLY A 4 -11.19 -16.28 -8.58
N GLU A 5 -10.18 -16.81 -7.88
CA GLU A 5 -10.37 -17.52 -6.61
C GLU A 5 -10.51 -16.52 -5.45
N SER A 6 -11.59 -16.67 -4.69
CA SER A 6 -11.84 -15.92 -3.46
C SER A 6 -10.96 -16.48 -2.33
N LEU A 7 -10.29 -15.59 -1.60
CA LEU A 7 -9.54 -15.96 -0.39
C LEU A 7 -10.50 -16.51 0.67
N SER A 8 -10.12 -17.60 1.32
CA SER A 8 -10.78 -18.10 2.52
C SER A 8 -10.60 -17.14 3.70
N ASP A 9 -11.50 -17.22 4.69
CA ASP A 9 -11.40 -16.41 5.91
C ASP A 9 -10.07 -16.62 6.65
N ALA A 10 -9.54 -17.85 6.63
CA ALA A 10 -8.25 -18.18 7.23
C ALA A 10 -7.08 -17.49 6.51
N GLU A 11 -7.12 -17.39 5.17
CA GLU A 11 -6.11 -16.67 4.39
C GLU A 11 -6.22 -15.16 4.62
N VAL A 12 -7.44 -14.61 4.66
CA VAL A 12 -7.67 -13.19 4.98
C VAL A 12 -7.13 -12.86 6.36
N ALA A 13 -7.43 -13.68 7.38
CA ALA A 13 -6.92 -13.48 8.73
C ALA A 13 -5.40 -13.58 8.80
N THR A 14 -4.80 -14.55 8.10
CA THR A 14 -3.34 -14.73 8.05
C THR A 14 -2.67 -13.51 7.42
N LEU A 15 -3.19 -13.01 6.30
CA LEU A 15 -2.69 -11.81 5.65
C LEU A 15 -2.87 -10.58 6.56
N GLY A 16 -4.04 -10.43 7.19
CA GLY A 16 -4.30 -9.33 8.13
C GLY A 16 -3.30 -9.31 9.29
N CYS A 17 -2.99 -10.47 9.87
CA CYS A 17 -1.97 -10.60 10.90
C CYS A 17 -0.56 -10.25 10.38
N ALA A 18 -0.21 -10.70 9.18
CA ALA A 18 1.10 -10.40 8.59
C ALA A 18 1.29 -8.90 8.32
N LEU A 19 0.23 -8.17 7.97
CA LEU A 19 0.30 -6.73 7.75
C LEU A 19 0.60 -5.92 9.03
N CYS A 20 0.32 -6.47 10.21
CA CYS A 20 0.68 -5.82 11.48
C CYS A 20 2.19 -5.84 11.76
N ASP A 21 2.97 -6.65 11.05
CA ASP A 21 4.42 -6.60 11.11
C ASP A 21 4.95 -5.42 10.28
N ALA A 22 5.62 -4.48 10.93
CA ALA A 22 6.13 -3.27 10.29
C ALA A 22 7.15 -3.58 9.18
N GLN A 23 7.99 -4.61 9.32
CA GLN A 23 8.96 -4.96 8.30
C GLN A 23 8.28 -5.53 7.06
N VAL A 24 7.28 -6.39 7.27
CA VAL A 24 6.46 -6.95 6.17
C VAL A 24 5.75 -5.80 5.44
N ARG A 25 5.06 -4.93 6.18
CA ARG A 25 4.37 -3.77 5.60
C ARG A 25 5.31 -2.86 4.80
N ASP A 26 6.48 -2.55 5.35
CA ASP A 26 7.42 -1.63 4.69
C ASP A 26 7.99 -2.21 3.39
N ILE A 27 8.17 -3.54 3.34
CA ILE A 27 8.49 -4.25 2.09
C ILE A 27 7.34 -4.15 1.09
N LEU A 28 6.10 -4.28 1.54
CA LEU A 28 4.92 -4.32 0.65
C LEU A 28 4.62 -2.98 -0.05
N TYR A 29 5.09 -1.84 0.47
CA TYR A 29 5.01 -0.56 -0.27
C TYR A 29 5.72 -0.61 -1.63
N ALA A 30 6.73 -1.46 -1.79
CA ALA A 30 7.40 -1.67 -3.06
C ALA A 30 6.45 -2.17 -4.16
N LEU A 31 5.37 -2.88 -3.81
CA LEU A 31 4.44 -3.44 -4.78
C LEU A 31 3.65 -2.36 -5.54
N ALA A 32 3.52 -1.15 -5.00
CA ALA A 32 2.84 -0.03 -5.66
C ALA A 32 3.53 0.44 -6.95
N VAL A 33 4.80 0.07 -7.17
CA VAL A 33 5.60 0.47 -8.34
C VAL A 33 6.10 -0.73 -9.16
N GLY A 34 5.66 -1.94 -8.79
CA GLY A 34 5.99 -3.19 -9.47
C GLY A 34 5.08 -3.48 -10.67
N GLU A 35 5.43 -4.51 -11.45
CA GLU A 35 4.59 -4.99 -12.55
C GLU A 35 3.21 -5.48 -12.11
N SER A 36 3.09 -5.89 -10.85
CA SER A 36 1.86 -6.39 -10.21
C SER A 36 1.15 -5.35 -9.33
N ALA A 37 1.35 -4.05 -9.59
CA ALA A 37 0.80 -2.99 -8.75
C ALA A 37 -0.74 -3.01 -8.69
N GLY A 38 -1.42 -3.32 -9.79
CA GLY A 38 -2.88 -3.39 -9.84
C GLY A 38 -3.44 -4.57 -9.03
N GLU A 39 -2.77 -5.72 -9.07
CA GLU A 39 -3.13 -6.91 -8.30
C GLU A 39 -2.91 -6.70 -6.80
N ALA A 40 -1.83 -6.00 -6.43
CA ALA A 40 -1.55 -5.63 -5.06
C ALA A 40 -2.60 -4.65 -4.52
N GLU A 41 -2.92 -3.59 -5.28
CA GLU A 41 -3.99 -2.64 -4.95
C GLU A 41 -5.34 -3.35 -4.75
N SER A 42 -5.69 -4.28 -5.66
CA SER A 42 -6.91 -5.07 -5.55
C SER A 42 -6.96 -5.93 -4.28
N LEU A 43 -5.81 -6.50 -3.88
CA LEU A 43 -5.68 -7.23 -2.63
C LEU A 43 -5.88 -6.31 -1.41
N TRP A 44 -5.25 -5.13 -1.40
CA TRP A 44 -5.43 -4.16 -0.31
C TRP A 44 -6.87 -3.71 -0.19
N ALA A 45 -7.54 -3.43 -1.31
CA ALA A 45 -8.96 -3.10 -1.33
C ALA A 45 -9.85 -4.24 -0.81
N LEU A 46 -9.51 -5.50 -1.12
CA LEU A 46 -10.21 -6.66 -0.57
C LEU A 46 -10.04 -6.73 0.96
N LEU A 47 -8.79 -6.72 1.44
CA LEU A 47 -8.49 -6.80 2.88
C LEU A 47 -9.09 -5.63 3.65
N ALA A 48 -9.02 -4.41 3.09
CA ALA A 48 -9.58 -3.21 3.68
C ALA A 48 -11.11 -3.25 3.80
N ARG A 49 -11.82 -4.07 3.01
CA ARG A 49 -13.28 -4.26 3.11
C ARG A 49 -13.67 -5.44 4.00
N THR A 50 -12.80 -6.44 4.12
CA THR A 50 -13.11 -7.70 4.84
C THR A 50 -12.64 -7.68 6.28
N LEU A 51 -11.42 -7.21 6.56
CA LEU A 51 -10.85 -7.25 7.91
C LEU A 51 -11.60 -6.30 8.86
N PRO A 52 -11.81 -6.66 10.14
CA PRO A 52 -12.27 -5.71 11.14
C PRO A 52 -11.11 -4.80 11.63
N PRO A 53 -11.40 -3.67 12.29
CA PRO A 53 -10.40 -2.98 13.11
C PRO A 53 -9.88 -3.89 14.25
N PRO A 54 -8.60 -3.79 14.65
CA PRO A 54 -7.58 -2.88 14.12
C PRO A 54 -6.89 -3.37 12.83
N TRP A 55 -7.04 -4.63 12.45
CA TRP A 55 -6.30 -5.26 11.33
C TRP A 55 -6.55 -4.61 9.95
N ARG A 56 -7.69 -3.93 9.78
CA ARG A 56 -8.04 -3.19 8.57
C ARG A 56 -7.11 -1.99 8.28
N VAL A 57 -6.54 -1.36 9.32
CA VAL A 57 -5.82 -0.07 9.19
C VAL A 57 -4.66 -0.19 8.21
N GLU A 58 -3.86 -1.24 8.33
CA GLU A 58 -2.67 -1.43 7.48
C GLU A 58 -3.05 -1.67 6.01
N ALA A 59 -4.16 -2.36 5.76
CA ALA A 59 -4.68 -2.55 4.41
C ALA A 59 -5.17 -1.22 3.80
N LEU A 60 -5.82 -0.35 4.58
CA LEU A 60 -6.22 0.98 4.14
C LEU A 60 -5.01 1.87 3.80
N VAL A 61 -3.95 1.80 4.60
CA VAL A 61 -2.72 2.58 4.38
C VAL A 61 -1.97 2.10 3.13
N LEU A 62 -1.88 0.78 2.92
CA LEU A 62 -1.31 0.21 1.70
C LEU A 62 -2.13 0.57 0.46
N LEU A 63 -3.47 0.55 0.57
CA LEU A 63 -4.37 0.98 -0.50
C LEU A 63 -4.16 2.47 -0.83
N ALA A 64 -4.10 3.31 0.19
CA ALA A 64 -3.85 4.74 0.03
C ALA A 64 -2.51 5.01 -0.65
N PHE A 65 -1.46 4.31 -0.23
CA PHE A 65 -0.13 4.44 -0.82
C PHE A 65 -0.14 4.05 -2.30
N SER A 66 -0.75 2.91 -2.66
CA SER A 66 -0.87 2.47 -4.06
C SER A 66 -1.63 3.48 -4.93
N ALA A 67 -2.79 3.95 -4.45
CA ALA A 67 -3.60 4.95 -5.13
C ALA A 67 -2.81 6.26 -5.33
N TYR A 68 -2.14 6.73 -4.28
CA TYR A 68 -1.34 7.96 -4.35
C TYR A 68 -0.16 7.80 -5.33
N ALA A 69 0.58 6.71 -5.25
CA ALA A 69 1.66 6.42 -6.19
C ALA A 69 1.17 6.39 -7.65
N ARG A 70 -0.05 5.91 -7.94
CA ARG A 70 -0.65 5.93 -9.29
C ARG A 70 -1.14 7.31 -9.72
N GLY A 71 -1.33 8.24 -8.78
CA GLY A 71 -1.89 9.58 -9.02
C GLY A 71 -3.40 9.67 -8.81
N ASP A 72 -4.01 8.69 -8.13
CA ASP A 72 -5.41 8.71 -7.73
C ASP A 72 -5.56 9.34 -6.34
N GLY A 73 -5.44 10.67 -6.30
CA GLY A 73 -5.56 11.46 -5.07
C GLY A 73 -6.88 11.26 -4.32
N PRO A 74 -8.05 11.20 -4.99
CA PRO A 74 -9.33 10.94 -4.33
C PRO A 74 -9.38 9.59 -3.60
N LEU A 75 -8.99 8.49 -4.25
CA LEU A 75 -8.97 7.17 -3.59
C LEU A 75 -7.96 7.14 -2.44
N ALA A 76 -6.80 7.78 -2.61
CA ALA A 76 -5.82 7.93 -1.54
C ALA A 76 -6.42 8.67 -0.34
N GLY A 77 -7.05 9.82 -0.57
CA GLY A 77 -7.64 10.66 0.48
C GLY A 77 -8.73 9.95 1.28
N VAL A 78 -9.69 9.29 0.61
CA VAL A 78 -10.76 8.56 1.32
C VAL A 78 -10.21 7.37 2.11
N SER A 79 -9.18 6.70 1.59
CA SER A 79 -8.55 5.57 2.28
C SER A 79 -7.79 6.03 3.53
N LEU A 80 -7.10 7.18 3.45
CA LEU A 80 -6.40 7.79 4.59
C LEU A 80 -7.36 8.31 5.65
N ALA A 81 -8.45 8.96 5.22
CA ALA A 81 -9.48 9.44 6.14
C ALA A 81 -10.07 8.29 6.96
N GLU A 82 -10.38 7.15 6.32
CA GLU A 82 -10.87 5.97 7.04
C GLU A 82 -9.79 5.33 7.91
N ALA A 83 -8.53 5.28 7.46
CA ALA A 83 -7.43 4.77 8.29
C ALA A 83 -7.26 5.58 9.57
N LEU A 84 -7.23 6.91 9.45
CA LEU A 84 -7.09 7.84 10.59
C LEU A 84 -8.33 7.88 11.48
N ARG A 85 -9.52 7.57 10.94
CA ARG A 85 -10.72 7.39 11.76
C ARG A 85 -10.62 6.13 12.62
N CYS A 86 -9.96 5.08 12.14
CA CYS A 86 -9.72 3.85 12.90
C CYS A 86 -8.55 3.99 13.88
N ASP A 87 -7.47 4.65 13.49
CA ASP A 87 -6.28 4.92 14.30
C ASP A 87 -5.74 6.32 14.01
N PRO A 88 -6.13 7.34 14.81
CA PRO A 88 -5.72 8.74 14.59
C PRO A 88 -4.21 8.98 14.68
N ASP A 89 -3.48 8.11 15.38
CA ASP A 89 -2.05 8.26 15.62
C ASP A 89 -1.21 7.38 14.67
N HIS A 90 -1.83 6.77 13.66
CA HIS A 90 -1.14 5.89 12.72
C HIS A 90 -0.11 6.67 11.88
N ARG A 91 1.15 6.56 12.28
CA ARG A 91 2.28 7.39 11.78
C ARG A 91 2.33 7.50 10.26
N MET A 92 2.23 6.38 9.54
CA MET A 92 2.30 6.41 8.07
C MET A 92 1.06 7.05 7.44
N ALA A 93 -0.12 6.85 8.03
CA ALA A 93 -1.35 7.45 7.52
C ALA A 93 -1.29 8.98 7.67
N VAL A 94 -0.83 9.47 8.82
CA VAL A 94 -0.62 10.90 9.07
C VAL A 94 0.40 11.49 8.10
N MET A 95 1.52 10.80 7.86
CA MET A 95 2.54 11.25 6.91
C MET A 95 2.00 11.34 5.48
N LEU A 96 1.27 10.33 5.02
CA LEU A 96 0.71 10.31 3.68
C LEU A 96 -0.41 11.35 3.50
N ASP A 97 -1.26 11.53 4.50
CA ASP A 97 -2.30 12.57 4.46
C ASP A 97 -1.66 13.96 4.42
N THR A 98 -0.66 14.22 5.26
CA THR A 98 0.09 15.49 5.22
C THR A 98 0.69 15.75 3.83
N ALA A 99 1.33 14.73 3.24
CA ALA A 99 1.91 14.84 1.90
C ALA A 99 0.82 15.14 0.84
N LEU A 100 -0.31 14.46 0.91
CA LEU A 100 -1.45 14.66 0.00
C LEU A 100 -2.03 16.06 0.11
N GLN A 101 -2.28 16.55 1.35
CA GLN A 101 -2.79 17.89 1.59
C GLN A 101 -1.79 18.99 1.17
N SER A 102 -0.48 18.71 1.26
CA SER A 102 0.57 19.64 0.79
C SER A 102 0.77 19.64 -0.73
N GLY A 103 0.11 18.73 -1.46
CA GLY A 103 0.24 18.61 -2.92
C GLY A 103 1.56 17.98 -3.38
N LEU A 104 2.18 17.11 -2.57
CA LEU A 104 3.38 16.37 -2.98
C LEU A 104 3.06 15.49 -4.20
N ARG A 105 3.99 15.41 -5.16
CA ARG A 105 3.69 14.76 -6.44
C ARG A 105 3.71 13.23 -6.28
N PRO A 106 2.89 12.49 -7.04
CA PRO A 106 2.91 11.03 -7.05
C PRO A 106 4.30 10.43 -7.31
N ASP A 107 5.14 11.09 -8.10
CA ASP A 107 6.50 10.65 -8.40
C ASP A 107 7.37 10.61 -7.13
N ASP A 108 7.22 11.58 -6.22
CA ASP A 108 7.94 11.61 -4.94
C ASP A 108 7.51 10.45 -4.02
N ILE A 109 6.24 10.07 -4.07
CA ILE A 109 5.72 8.91 -3.32
C ILE A 109 6.28 7.59 -3.88
N ARG A 110 6.45 7.49 -5.20
CA ARG A 110 7.08 6.30 -5.82
C ARG A 110 8.53 6.13 -5.40
N ASP A 111 9.25 7.22 -5.15
CA ASP A 111 10.61 7.16 -4.63
C ASP A 111 10.65 6.55 -3.22
N LEU A 112 9.64 6.80 -2.38
CA LEU A 112 9.50 6.12 -1.08
C LEU A 112 9.36 4.61 -1.24
N ALA A 113 8.64 4.14 -2.28
CA ALA A 113 8.51 2.72 -2.59
C ALA A 113 9.85 2.04 -2.92
N LEU A 114 10.89 2.79 -3.33
CA LEU A 114 12.25 2.25 -3.49
C LEU A 114 12.82 1.70 -2.17
N THR A 115 12.35 2.20 -1.02
CA THR A 115 12.78 1.71 0.30
C THR A 115 12.33 0.27 0.54
N GLY A 116 11.10 -0.10 0.15
CA GLY A 116 10.62 -1.47 0.28
C GLY A 116 11.46 -2.47 -0.53
N TYR A 117 11.93 -2.09 -1.74
CA TYR A 117 12.84 -2.93 -2.52
C TYR A 117 14.20 -3.14 -1.85
N ARG A 118 14.72 -2.14 -1.15
CA ARG A 118 15.97 -2.27 -0.38
C ARG A 118 15.80 -3.24 0.79
N LEU A 119 14.70 -3.12 1.53
CA LEU A 119 14.37 -4.01 2.65
C LEU A 119 14.17 -5.44 2.15
N ALA A 120 13.43 -5.65 1.06
CA ALA A 120 13.24 -6.97 0.48
C ALA A 120 14.57 -7.66 0.15
N LYS A 121 15.51 -6.91 -0.46
CA LYS A 121 16.85 -7.42 -0.75
C LYS A 121 17.62 -7.79 0.52
N GLN A 122 17.53 -6.97 1.57
CA GLN A 122 18.17 -7.22 2.86
C GLN A 122 17.66 -8.50 3.54
N PHE A 123 16.37 -8.78 3.42
CA PHE A 123 15.72 -9.94 4.03
C PHE A 123 15.60 -11.15 3.09
N GLY A 124 16.17 -11.09 1.87
CA GLY A 124 16.12 -12.19 0.90
C GLY A 124 14.74 -12.43 0.28
N VAL A 125 13.81 -11.48 0.39
CA VAL A 125 12.47 -11.56 -0.19
C VAL A 125 12.52 -11.19 -1.67
N ARG A 126 11.94 -12.03 -2.54
CA ARG A 126 11.83 -11.74 -3.98
C ARG A 126 10.53 -11.01 -4.27
N LEU A 127 10.66 -9.77 -4.73
CA LEU A 127 9.54 -8.95 -5.20
C LEU A 127 9.43 -8.97 -6.73
N PRO A 128 8.23 -8.73 -7.29
CA PRO A 128 8.05 -8.49 -8.71
C PRO A 128 8.95 -7.37 -9.24
N ALA A 129 9.35 -7.47 -10.51
CA ALA A 129 10.17 -6.47 -11.15
C ALA A 129 9.48 -5.10 -11.13
N ARG A 130 10.30 -4.05 -11.05
CA ARG A 130 9.84 -2.66 -11.09
C ARG A 130 9.47 -2.31 -12.51
N ARG A 131 8.33 -1.64 -12.71
CA ARG A 131 8.09 -1.00 -14.01
C ARG A 131 8.95 0.26 -14.11
N PRO A 132 9.74 0.44 -15.18
CA PRO A 132 10.38 1.72 -15.42
C PRO A 132 9.27 2.74 -15.70
N PHE A 133 9.04 3.66 -14.76
CA PHE A 133 8.12 4.76 -14.98
C PHE A 133 8.70 5.64 -16.07
N GLY A 134 7.94 5.82 -17.15
CA GLY A 134 8.32 6.71 -18.23
C GLY A 134 8.52 8.12 -17.69
N ARG A 135 9.75 8.63 -17.79
CA ARG A 135 10.04 10.08 -17.72
C ARG A 135 9.03 10.75 -18.66
N ARG A 136 8.10 11.54 -18.13
CA ARG A 136 7.40 12.49 -18.99
C ARG A 136 8.45 13.48 -19.45
N VAL A 137 8.81 13.37 -20.72
CA VAL A 137 9.46 14.44 -21.48
C VAL A 137 8.54 15.66 -21.38
N GLY A 138 9.13 16.83 -21.13
CA GLY A 138 8.41 18.09 -20.92
C GLY A 138 7.59 18.56 -22.11
#